data_AF-A0A1B2EFR2-F1
#
_entry.id   AF-A0A1B2EFR2-F1
#
_cell.length_a   1.000
_cell.length_b   1.000
_cell.length_c   1.000
_cell.angle_alpha   90.00
_cell.angle_beta   90.00
_cell.angle_gamma   90.00
#
_symmetry.space_group_name_H-M   'P 1'
#
loop_
_entity.id
_entity.type
_entity.pdbx_description
1 polymer ?
#
loop_
_entity_poly.entity_id
_entity_poly.type
_entity_poly.pdbx_seq_one_letter_code
_entity_poly.pdbx_strand_id
1 'polypeptide(L)'
;MMIPMQARLRPRLLGSAGIALLVFALLPASWLLNSRLLVAWDIGIVCYLILAWTMALSSSTVQMQQRAAEEDESAIVVLALTLAASIASLAAIAVELTDIHNSPANQQASRLAIAGITILCSWFFVHTIYAIHYAHEYYGDDGERRGLAFPHGDKPDYWDFLYFSFNLGAAAQTSDVVIVSKRMRRLALAHTVLAFLFNTTILALAVNVGAGLL
;
A
#
# COMPACT_ATOMS: atom_id res chain seq x y z
N MET A 1 -28.33 -0.48 23.79
CA MET A 1 -26.90 -0.29 23.50
C MET A 1 -26.62 -0.92 22.14
N MET A 2 -26.84 -0.13 21.09
CA MET A 2 -26.73 -0.57 19.70
C MET A 2 -25.26 -0.53 19.28
N ILE A 3 -24.67 -1.69 19.02
CA ILE A 3 -23.39 -1.78 18.32
C ILE A 3 -23.63 -1.15 16.94
N PRO A 4 -22.99 -0.02 16.58
CA PRO A 4 -23.23 0.59 15.29
C PRO A 4 -22.73 -0.37 14.21
N MET A 5 -23.63 -0.68 13.28
CA MET A 5 -23.46 -1.59 12.17
C MET A 5 -22.57 -0.95 11.08
N GLN A 6 -21.42 -0.37 11.46
CA GLN A 6 -20.37 0.13 10.57
C GLN A 6 -19.43 -0.99 10.09
N ALA A 7 -19.94 -2.23 10.04
CA ALA A 7 -19.28 -3.38 9.45
C ALA A 7 -19.70 -3.60 7.99
N ARG A 8 -19.88 -2.52 7.20
CA ARG A 8 -19.53 -2.58 5.77
C ARG A 8 -18.00 -2.60 5.64
N LEU A 9 -17.36 -3.50 6.40
CA LEU A 9 -15.95 -3.74 6.38
C LEU A 9 -15.64 -4.35 5.02
N ARG A 10 -14.77 -3.68 4.28
CA ARG A 10 -14.35 -4.03 2.92
C ARG A 10 -14.07 -5.54 2.87
N PRO A 11 -14.88 -6.35 2.18
CA PRO A 11 -14.78 -7.81 2.24
C PRO A 11 -13.41 -8.32 1.78
N ARG A 12 -12.75 -7.55 0.90
CA ARG A 12 -11.38 -7.79 0.45
C ARG A 12 -10.36 -7.65 1.59
N LEU A 13 -10.41 -6.57 2.37
CA LEU A 13 -9.49 -6.37 3.49
C LEU A 13 -9.72 -7.41 4.59
N LEU A 14 -10.97 -7.68 4.94
CA LEU A 14 -11.30 -8.70 5.94
C LEU A 14 -10.90 -10.11 5.49
N GLY A 15 -11.18 -10.45 4.23
CA GLY A 15 -10.78 -11.74 3.66
C GLY A 15 -9.26 -11.91 3.68
N SER A 16 -8.51 -10.90 3.24
CA SER A 16 -7.06 -10.89 3.29
C SER A 16 -6.50 -10.95 4.71
N ALA A 17 -7.10 -10.23 5.67
CA ALA A 17 -6.71 -10.30 7.07
C ALA A 17 -6.98 -11.69 7.68
N GLY A 18 -8.12 -12.32 7.33
CA GLY A 18 -8.43 -13.68 7.73
C GLY A 18 -7.44 -14.70 7.17
N ILE A 19 -7.03 -14.53 5.91
CA ILE A 19 -5.97 -15.37 5.29
C ILE A 19 -4.64 -15.16 6.02
N ALA A 20 -4.25 -13.92 6.32
CA ALA A 20 -3.02 -13.63 7.06
C ALA A 20 -3.02 -14.33 8.44
N LEU A 21 -4.11 -14.23 9.19
CA LEU A 21 -4.26 -14.90 10.48
C LEU A 21 -4.18 -16.43 10.36
N LEU A 22 -4.80 -17.00 9.33
CA LEU A 22 -4.73 -18.43 9.06
C LEU A 22 -3.28 -18.86 8.73
N VAL A 23 -2.59 -18.13 7.86
CA VAL A 23 -1.18 -18.39 7.53
C VAL A 23 -0.31 -18.30 8.78
N PHE A 24 -0.47 -17.27 9.61
CA PHE A 24 0.26 -17.13 10.86
C PHE A 24 0.09 -18.36 11.78
N ALA A 25 -1.16 -18.83 11.93
CA ALA A 25 -1.49 -19.99 12.74
C ALA A 25 -0.90 -21.31 12.20
N LEU A 26 -0.80 -21.44 10.88
CA LEU A 26 -0.27 -22.63 10.21
C LEU A 26 1.27 -22.65 10.13
N LEU A 27 1.92 -21.49 10.19
CA LEU A 27 3.39 -21.41 10.13
C LEU A 27 4.03 -22.07 11.37
N PRO A 28 5.15 -22.80 11.21
CA PRO A 28 5.80 -23.51 12.31
C PRO A 28 6.20 -22.59 13.47
N ALA A 29 5.90 -23.00 14.70
CA ALA A 29 6.29 -22.25 15.90
C ALA A 29 7.80 -22.18 16.15
N SER A 30 8.59 -22.98 15.43
CA SER A 30 10.05 -22.97 15.47
C SER A 30 10.68 -21.76 14.77
N TRP A 31 9.92 -21.05 13.93
CA TRP A 31 10.40 -19.84 13.27
C TRP A 31 10.40 -18.66 14.24
N LEU A 32 11.29 -17.70 14.01
CA LEU A 32 11.29 -16.44 14.74
C LEU A 32 9.92 -15.76 14.59
N LEU A 33 9.39 -15.22 15.70
CA LEU A 33 8.06 -14.61 15.73
C LEU A 33 7.92 -13.52 14.67
N ASN A 34 8.95 -12.68 14.52
CA ASN A 34 8.94 -11.58 13.55
C ASN A 34 8.87 -12.08 12.10
N SER A 35 9.68 -13.07 11.73
CA SER A 35 9.63 -13.70 10.40
C SER A 35 8.26 -14.33 10.12
N ARG A 36 7.64 -15.00 11.11
CA ARG A 36 6.28 -15.56 10.96
C ARG A 36 5.23 -14.48 10.73
N LEU A 37 5.32 -13.38 11.48
CA LEU A 37 4.40 -12.24 11.33
C LEU A 37 4.54 -11.61 9.94
N LEU A 38 5.77 -11.38 9.48
CA LEU A 38 6.04 -10.80 8.16
C LEU A 38 5.56 -11.69 7.02
N VAL A 39 5.81 -13.01 7.08
CA VAL A 39 5.32 -13.92 6.03
C VAL A 39 3.79 -13.97 6.00
N ALA A 40 3.14 -14.05 7.16
CA ALA A 40 1.68 -14.01 7.22
C ALA A 40 1.11 -12.70 6.68
N TRP A 41 1.74 -11.58 7.04
CA TRP A 41 1.42 -10.24 6.57
C TRP A 41 1.56 -10.13 5.05
N ASP A 42 2.67 -10.57 4.48
CA ASP A 42 2.96 -10.51 3.05
C ASP A 42 1.95 -11.32 2.24
N ILE A 43 1.57 -12.51 2.71
CA ILE A 43 0.50 -13.29 2.06
C ILE A 43 -0.84 -12.54 2.11
N GLY A 44 -1.17 -11.91 3.24
CA GLY A 44 -2.36 -11.07 3.35
C GLY A 44 -2.35 -9.90 2.37
N ILE A 45 -1.22 -9.18 2.26
CA ILE A 45 -1.04 -8.09 1.30
C ILE A 45 -1.16 -8.60 -0.13
N VAL A 46 -0.50 -9.69 -0.50
CA VAL A 46 -0.55 -10.25 -1.86
C VAL A 46 -1.99 -10.62 -2.22
N CYS A 47 -2.73 -11.28 -1.32
CA CYS A 47 -4.14 -11.56 -1.53
C CYS A 47 -4.96 -10.27 -1.73
N TYR A 48 -4.70 -9.24 -0.90
CA TYR A 48 -5.37 -7.95 -1.06
C TYR A 48 -5.05 -7.30 -2.41
N LEU A 49 -3.78 -7.26 -2.81
CA LEU A 49 -3.31 -6.68 -4.05
C LEU A 49 -3.95 -7.38 -5.25
N ILE A 50 -4.01 -8.72 -5.26
CA ILE A 50 -4.70 -9.48 -6.30
C ILE A 50 -6.18 -9.07 -6.38
N LEU A 51 -6.88 -8.99 -5.24
CA LEU A 51 -8.29 -8.60 -5.21
C LEU A 51 -8.53 -7.13 -5.63
N ALA A 52 -7.60 -6.23 -5.28
CA ALA A 52 -7.66 -4.82 -5.64
C ALA A 52 -7.38 -4.61 -7.13
N TRP A 53 -6.36 -5.28 -7.66
CA TRP A 53 -5.98 -5.18 -9.07
C TRP A 53 -6.99 -5.87 -9.97
N THR A 54 -7.50 -7.06 -9.62
CA THR A 54 -8.58 -7.70 -10.39
C THR A 54 -9.83 -6.83 -10.46
N MET A 55 -10.18 -6.14 -9.37
CA MET A 55 -11.24 -5.13 -9.38
C MET A 55 -10.88 -3.96 -10.31
N ALA A 56 -9.68 -3.39 -10.17
CA ALA A 56 -9.24 -2.24 -10.96
C ALA A 56 -9.28 -2.54 -12.47
N LEU A 57 -8.83 -3.73 -12.87
CA LEU A 57 -8.78 -4.20 -14.26
C LEU A 57 -10.15 -4.53 -14.86
N SER A 58 -11.15 -4.83 -14.02
CA SER A 58 -12.50 -5.19 -14.47
C SER A 58 -13.51 -4.06 -14.33
N SER A 59 -13.12 -2.93 -13.74
CA SER A 59 -14.04 -1.82 -13.45
C SER A 59 -14.19 -0.90 -14.66
N SER A 60 -15.43 -0.62 -15.04
CA SER A 60 -15.73 0.48 -15.97
C SER A 60 -15.71 1.83 -15.25
N THR A 61 -15.53 2.93 -16.01
CA THR A 61 -15.58 4.29 -15.46
C THR A 61 -16.91 4.61 -14.76
N VAL A 62 -18.02 3.99 -15.20
CA VAL A 62 -19.33 4.10 -14.54
C VAL A 62 -19.32 3.43 -13.16
N GLN A 63 -18.72 2.25 -13.04
CA GLN A 63 -18.58 1.55 -11.76
C GLN A 63 -17.65 2.30 -10.81
N MET A 64 -16.62 2.96 -11.32
CA MET A 64 -15.74 3.84 -10.52
C MET A 64 -16.51 5.02 -9.93
N GLN A 65 -17.36 5.67 -10.73
CA GLN A 65 -18.19 6.79 -10.29
C GLN A 65 -19.22 6.37 -9.23
N GLN A 66 -19.90 5.25 -9.43
CA GLN A 66 -20.83 4.70 -8.43
C GLN A 66 -20.12 4.40 -7.11
N ARG A 67 -18.92 3.82 -7.18
CA ARG A 67 -18.13 3.50 -5.99
C ARG A 67 -17.63 4.75 -5.25
N ALA A 68 -17.28 5.80 -6.00
CA ALA A 68 -16.86 7.07 -5.43
C ALA A 68 -18.01 7.76 -4.67
N ALA A 69 -19.25 7.65 -5.15
CA ALA A 69 -20.42 8.21 -4.47
C ALA A 69 -20.80 7.44 -3.18
N GLU A 70 -20.44 6.17 -3.06
CA GLU A 70 -20.83 5.32 -1.92
C GLU A 70 -19.81 5.29 -0.76
N GLU A 71 -18.53 5.62 -0.99
CA GLU A 71 -17.42 5.30 -0.04
C GLU A 71 -16.83 6.51 0.74
N ASP A 72 -17.41 7.72 0.66
CA ASP A 72 -16.76 9.00 1.01
C ASP A 72 -16.35 9.17 2.50
N GLU A 73 -17.08 8.57 3.45
CA GLU A 73 -16.73 8.64 4.89
C GLU A 73 -15.61 7.66 5.32
N SER A 74 -15.30 6.64 4.50
CA SER A 74 -14.37 5.56 4.88
C SER A 74 -12.95 5.70 4.32
N ALA A 75 -12.78 6.54 3.29
CA ALA A 75 -11.54 6.57 2.50
C ALA A 75 -10.34 7.10 3.29
N ILE A 76 -10.55 8.14 4.11
CA ILE A 76 -9.49 8.72 4.96
C ILE A 76 -9.06 7.74 6.05
N VAL A 77 -10.01 7.01 6.65
CA VAL A 77 -9.70 6.01 7.69
C VAL A 77 -8.86 4.88 7.09
N VAL A 78 -9.23 4.39 5.91
CA VAL A 78 -8.48 3.35 5.20
C VAL A 78 -7.08 3.84 4.85
N LEU A 79 -6.95 5.07 4.36
CA LEU A 79 -5.66 5.69 4.07
C LEU A 79 -4.79 5.77 5.33
N ALA A 80 -5.35 6.25 6.45
CA ALA A 80 -4.63 6.34 7.72
C ALA A 80 -4.18 4.97 8.24
N LEU A 81 -5.05 3.96 8.16
CA LEU A 81 -4.72 2.58 8.53
C LEU A 81 -3.61 2.01 7.62
N THR A 82 -3.67 2.30 6.32
CA THR A 82 -2.62 1.90 5.36
C THR A 82 -1.29 2.56 5.72
N LEU A 83 -1.27 3.87 6.00
CA LEU A 83 -0.05 4.57 6.44
C LEU A 83 0.54 3.95 7.70
N ALA A 84 -0.30 3.69 8.71
CA ALA A 84 0.13 3.06 9.94
C ALA A 84 0.69 1.65 9.70
N ALA A 85 0.03 0.86 8.84
CA ALA A 85 0.48 -0.47 8.44
C ALA A 85 1.84 -0.43 7.73
N SER A 86 2.09 0.55 6.88
CA SER A 86 3.38 0.72 6.19
C SER A 86 4.50 1.12 7.14
N ILE A 87 4.24 2.03 8.08
CA ILE A 87 5.22 2.39 9.12
C ILE A 87 5.52 1.17 10.00
N ALA A 88 4.50 0.42 10.41
CA ALA A 88 4.67 -0.82 11.17
C ALA A 88 5.48 -1.86 10.37
N SER A 89 5.27 -1.97 9.07
CA SER A 89 6.04 -2.86 8.18
C SER A 89 7.52 -2.46 8.15
N LEU A 90 7.84 -1.17 8.01
CA LEU A 90 9.23 -0.67 8.07
C LEU A 90 9.90 -0.97 9.42
N ALA A 91 9.19 -0.78 10.52
CA ALA A 91 9.69 -1.13 11.85
C ALA A 91 9.94 -2.64 11.99
N ALA A 92 9.00 -3.47 11.51
CA ALA A 92 9.14 -4.92 11.52
C ALA A 92 10.31 -5.40 10.64
N ILE A 93 10.59 -4.74 9.51
CA ILE A 93 11.76 -5.01 8.68
C ILE A 93 13.05 -4.63 9.43
N ALA A 94 13.10 -3.49 10.11
CA ALA A 94 14.27 -3.11 10.90
C ALA A 94 14.56 -4.15 12.00
N VAL A 95 13.52 -4.64 12.69
CA VAL A 95 13.62 -5.75 13.64
C VAL A 95 14.08 -7.04 12.95
N GLU A 96 13.53 -7.35 11.76
CA GLU A 96 13.89 -8.54 10.99
C GLU A 96 15.35 -8.54 10.56
N LEU A 97 15.95 -7.37 10.37
CA LEU A 97 17.34 -7.22 9.96
C LEU A 97 18.30 -7.00 11.16
N THR A 98 17.79 -6.91 12.38
CA THR A 98 18.62 -6.75 13.59
C THR A 98 19.45 -8.02 13.84
N ASP A 99 20.75 -7.84 14.13
CA ASP A 99 21.71 -8.93 14.36
C ASP A 99 21.77 -9.98 13.24
N ILE A 100 21.40 -9.60 12.01
CA ILE A 100 21.39 -10.51 10.86
C ILE A 100 22.78 -11.09 10.54
N HIS A 101 23.85 -10.37 10.90
CA HIS A 101 25.24 -10.78 10.70
C HIS A 101 25.68 -11.92 11.63
N ASN A 102 25.03 -12.05 12.80
CA ASN A 102 25.30 -13.13 13.76
C ASN A 102 24.44 -14.37 13.49
N SER A 103 23.56 -14.32 12.49
CA SER A 103 22.66 -15.42 12.17
C SER A 103 23.36 -16.50 11.34
N PRO A 104 23.00 -17.78 11.50
CA PRO A 104 23.41 -18.84 10.58
C PRO A 104 23.11 -18.47 9.12
N ALA A 105 23.99 -18.85 8.17
CA ALA A 105 23.90 -18.41 6.78
C ALA A 105 22.54 -18.71 6.10
N ASN A 106 21.92 -19.86 6.41
CA ASN A 106 20.59 -20.20 5.93
C ASN A 106 19.50 -19.27 6.49
N GLN A 107 19.59 -18.89 7.76
CA GLN A 107 18.67 -17.94 8.38
C GLN A 107 18.88 -16.54 7.83
N GLN A 108 20.12 -16.10 7.64
CA GLN A 108 20.47 -14.81 7.04
C GLN A 108 19.82 -14.65 5.66
N ALA A 109 19.98 -15.63 4.76
CA ALA A 109 19.37 -15.58 3.43
C ALA A 109 17.83 -15.51 3.49
N SER A 110 17.19 -16.29 4.37
CA SER A 110 15.74 -16.29 4.52
C SER A 110 15.20 -14.96 5.09
N ARG A 111 15.85 -14.39 6.10
CA ARG A 111 15.47 -13.10 6.71
C ARG A 111 15.62 -11.95 5.71
N LEU A 112 16.68 -11.97 4.91
CA LEU A 112 16.88 -10.98 3.84
C LEU A 112 15.82 -11.10 2.75
N ALA A 113 15.47 -12.33 2.35
CA ALA A 113 14.40 -12.56 1.38
C ALA A 113 13.04 -12.08 1.91
N ILE A 114 12.69 -12.40 3.16
CA ILE A 114 11.47 -11.94 3.82
C ILE A 114 11.45 -10.41 3.84
N ALA A 115 12.50 -9.75 4.34
CA ALA A 115 12.60 -8.29 4.35
C ALA A 115 12.42 -7.68 2.95
N GLY A 116 13.08 -8.22 1.92
CA GLY A 116 12.95 -7.76 0.55
C GLY A 116 11.54 -7.92 -0.01
N ILE A 117 10.88 -9.05 0.24
CA ILE A 117 9.49 -9.30 -0.17
C ILE A 117 8.55 -8.35 0.57
N THR A 118 8.71 -8.16 1.87
CA THR A 118 7.90 -7.24 2.68
C THR A 118 8.04 -5.80 2.18
N ILE A 119 9.26 -5.38 1.81
CA ILE A 119 9.52 -4.07 1.19
C ILE A 119 8.68 -3.91 -0.09
N LEU A 120 8.78 -4.87 -1.01
CA LEU A 120 8.04 -4.83 -2.28
C LEU A 120 6.53 -4.84 -2.06
N CYS A 121 6.03 -5.72 -1.20
CA CYS A 121 4.61 -5.83 -0.87
C CYS A 121 4.08 -4.52 -0.28
N SER A 122 4.81 -3.94 0.69
CA SER A 122 4.43 -2.67 1.33
C SER A 122 4.43 -1.51 0.34
N TRP A 123 5.43 -1.45 -0.56
CA TRP A 123 5.52 -0.42 -1.60
C TRP A 123 4.32 -0.49 -2.56
N PHE A 124 4.05 -1.67 -3.11
CA PHE A 124 2.89 -1.88 -4.00
C PHE A 124 1.56 -1.60 -3.31
N PHE A 125 1.41 -2.00 -2.05
CA PHE A 125 0.20 -1.77 -1.27
C PHE A 125 -0.09 -0.28 -1.07
N VAL A 126 0.91 0.50 -0.63
CA VAL A 126 0.76 1.96 -0.44
C VAL A 126 0.31 2.63 -1.73
N HIS A 127 1.01 2.37 -2.84
CA HIS A 127 0.73 3.08 -4.10
C HIS A 127 -0.58 2.61 -4.74
N THR A 128 -1.00 1.36 -4.55
CA THR A 128 -2.32 0.88 -4.97
C THR A 128 -3.43 1.58 -4.17
N ILE A 129 -3.28 1.72 -2.85
CA ILE A 129 -4.26 2.42 -2.00
C ILE A 129 -4.36 3.89 -2.39
N TYR A 130 -3.23 4.57 -2.60
CA TYR A 130 -3.24 5.96 -3.07
C TYR A 130 -3.89 6.11 -4.45
N ALA A 131 -3.66 5.17 -5.38
CA ALA A 131 -4.31 5.18 -6.69
C ALA A 131 -5.84 5.10 -6.57
N ILE A 132 -6.35 4.19 -5.71
CA ILE A 132 -7.79 4.08 -5.45
C ILE A 132 -8.32 5.37 -4.81
N HIS A 133 -7.57 5.97 -3.89
CA HIS A 133 -7.99 7.20 -3.23
C HIS A 133 -7.97 8.41 -4.17
N TYR A 134 -7.01 8.49 -5.10
CA TYR A 134 -7.02 9.48 -6.16
C TYR A 134 -8.23 9.33 -7.08
N ALA A 135 -8.58 8.10 -7.46
CA ALA A 135 -9.78 7.83 -8.24
C ALA A 135 -11.05 8.28 -7.52
N HIS A 136 -11.15 7.98 -6.23
CA HIS A 136 -12.27 8.40 -5.38
C HIS A 136 -12.37 9.91 -5.28
N GLU A 137 -11.27 10.59 -4.96
CA GLU A 137 -11.21 12.05 -4.88
C GLU A 137 -11.52 12.73 -6.22
N TYR A 138 -11.15 12.11 -7.34
CA TYR A 138 -11.44 12.61 -8.69
C TYR A 138 -12.93 12.48 -9.07
N TYR A 139 -13.59 11.39 -8.64
CA TYR A 139 -14.97 11.07 -9.03
C TYR A 139 -16.02 11.38 -7.94
N GLY A 140 -15.64 11.72 -6.71
CA GLY A 140 -16.52 11.75 -5.54
C GLY A 140 -17.49 12.94 -5.41
N ASP A 141 -17.26 14.07 -6.09
CA ASP A 141 -18.18 15.23 -6.09
C ASP A 141 -18.65 15.50 -7.52
N ASP A 142 -19.96 15.35 -7.80
CA ASP A 142 -20.79 15.68 -8.99
C ASP A 142 -20.14 16.47 -10.18
N GLY A 143 -18.94 16.07 -10.60
CA GLY A 143 -18.13 16.76 -11.61
C GLY A 143 -17.38 18.04 -11.17
N GLU A 144 -17.56 18.58 -9.96
CA GLU A 144 -16.96 19.88 -9.57
C GLU A 144 -15.47 19.80 -9.16
N ARG A 145 -14.95 18.61 -8.81
CA ARG A 145 -13.57 18.46 -8.31
C ARG A 145 -12.73 17.46 -9.10
N ARG A 146 -12.58 17.71 -10.41
CA ARG A 146 -11.53 17.09 -11.25
C ARG A 146 -10.14 17.54 -10.80
N GLY A 147 -9.66 17.03 -9.66
CA GLY A 147 -8.43 17.50 -9.01
C GLY A 147 -7.13 17.16 -9.74
N LEU A 148 -7.23 16.31 -10.77
CA LEU A 148 -6.16 15.94 -11.69
C LEU A 148 -6.60 16.27 -13.13
N ALA A 149 -5.69 16.77 -13.94
CA ALA A 149 -5.88 16.94 -15.37
C ALA A 149 -5.03 15.91 -16.10
N PHE A 150 -5.69 14.91 -16.69
CA PHE A 150 -5.07 13.89 -17.53
C PHE A 150 -4.95 14.40 -18.97
N PRO A 151 -3.90 14.00 -19.70
CA PRO A 151 -3.76 14.38 -21.09
C PRO A 151 -4.84 13.69 -21.96
N HIS A 152 -5.11 14.21 -23.15
CA HIS A 152 -6.04 13.65 -24.17
C HIS A 152 -7.55 13.72 -23.86
N GLY A 153 -7.97 14.14 -22.67
CA GLY A 153 -9.37 14.54 -22.40
C GLY A 153 -10.38 13.40 -22.21
N ASP A 154 -9.93 12.15 -22.27
CA ASP A 154 -10.73 10.98 -21.95
C ASP A 154 -10.98 10.86 -20.43
N LYS A 155 -12.00 10.07 -20.05
CA LYS A 155 -12.28 9.80 -18.63
C LYS A 155 -11.23 8.82 -18.09
N PRO A 156 -10.47 9.19 -17.04
CA PRO A 156 -9.37 8.35 -16.55
C PRO A 156 -9.90 7.06 -15.92
N ASP A 157 -9.23 5.95 -16.20
CA ASP A 157 -9.49 4.67 -15.57
C ASP A 157 -8.52 4.41 -14.40
N TYR A 158 -8.58 3.23 -13.78
CA TYR A 158 -7.66 2.91 -12.68
C TYR A 158 -6.19 2.86 -13.10
N TRP A 159 -5.86 2.57 -14.36
CA TRP A 159 -4.48 2.58 -14.84
C TRP A 159 -3.91 3.99 -14.83
N ASP A 160 -4.70 5.00 -15.17
CA ASP A 160 -4.28 6.39 -15.11
C ASP A 160 -3.93 6.82 -13.67
N PHE A 161 -4.74 6.40 -12.69
CA PHE A 161 -4.47 6.68 -11.28
C PHE A 161 -3.31 5.85 -10.73
N LEU A 162 -3.12 4.60 -11.18
CA LEU A 162 -1.96 3.77 -10.84
C LEU A 162 -0.68 4.41 -11.41
N TYR A 163 -0.71 4.82 -12.68
CA TYR A 163 0.38 5.53 -13.33
C TYR A 163 0.77 6.79 -12.54
N PHE A 164 -0.19 7.63 -12.18
CA PHE A 164 0.07 8.82 -11.38
C PHE A 164 0.65 8.48 -9.99
N SER A 165 0.02 7.52 -9.29
CA SER A 165 0.41 7.11 -7.94
C SER A 165 1.81 6.51 -7.89
N PHE A 166 2.15 5.60 -8.81
CA PHE A 166 3.44 4.92 -8.85
C PHE A 166 4.56 5.86 -9.32
N ASN A 167 4.29 6.83 -10.20
CA ASN A 167 5.27 7.88 -10.53
C ASN A 167 5.65 8.70 -9.29
N LEU A 168 4.65 9.16 -8.53
CA LEU A 168 4.90 9.86 -7.25
C LEU A 168 5.67 8.97 -6.26
N GLY A 169 5.32 7.70 -6.16
CA GLY A 169 5.95 6.72 -5.28
C GLY A 169 7.42 6.43 -5.61
N ALA A 170 7.73 6.31 -6.90
CA ALA A 170 9.08 6.15 -7.41
C ALA A 170 9.93 7.44 -7.31
N ALA A 171 9.34 8.55 -6.84
CA ALA A 171 9.93 9.89 -6.90
C ALA A 171 10.30 10.32 -8.34
N ALA A 172 9.58 9.80 -9.34
CA ALA A 172 9.70 10.19 -10.73
C ALA A 172 8.65 11.25 -11.05
N GLN A 173 9.04 12.52 -11.16
CA GLN A 173 8.13 13.61 -11.53
C GLN A 173 7.89 13.66 -13.05
N THR A 174 7.86 12.51 -13.71
CA THR A 174 7.69 12.34 -15.16
C THR A 174 6.24 12.10 -15.56
N SER A 175 5.28 12.26 -14.65
CA SER A 175 3.86 12.14 -14.99
C SER A 175 3.41 13.33 -15.85
N ASP A 176 2.71 13.07 -16.93
CA ASP A 176 2.00 14.06 -17.74
C ASP A 176 0.66 14.53 -17.12
N VAL A 177 0.34 14.03 -15.93
CA VAL A 177 -0.85 14.38 -15.14
C VAL A 177 -0.60 15.60 -14.25
N VAL A 178 -1.46 16.62 -14.34
CA VAL A 178 -1.31 17.88 -13.60
C VAL A 178 -2.30 17.98 -12.44
N ILE A 179 -1.82 18.33 -11.25
CA ILE A 179 -2.68 18.56 -10.08
C ILE A 179 -3.28 19.96 -10.14
N VAL A 180 -4.61 20.07 -10.23
CA VAL A 180 -5.32 21.35 -10.41
C VAL A 180 -6.12 21.82 -9.19
N SER A 181 -6.43 20.94 -8.22
CA SER A 181 -7.16 21.34 -7.00
C SER A 181 -6.27 21.46 -5.75
N LYS A 182 -6.70 22.28 -4.79
CA LYS A 182 -6.01 22.43 -3.49
C LYS A 182 -6.09 21.15 -2.65
N ARG A 183 -7.22 20.44 -2.69
CA ARG A 183 -7.43 19.19 -1.95
C ARG A 183 -6.53 18.08 -2.49
N MET A 184 -6.48 17.91 -3.82
CA MET A 184 -5.58 16.96 -4.48
C MET A 184 -4.11 17.27 -4.22
N ARG A 185 -3.72 18.56 -4.15
CA ARG A 185 -2.34 18.96 -3.75
C ARG A 185 -1.97 18.52 -2.34
N ARG A 186 -2.88 18.64 -1.36
CA ARG A 186 -2.62 18.18 0.02
C ARG A 186 -2.48 16.67 0.08
N LEU A 187 -3.32 15.95 -0.68
CA LEU A 187 -3.24 14.50 -0.78
C LEU A 187 -1.91 14.05 -1.42
N ALA A 188 -1.53 14.66 -2.54
CA ALA A 188 -0.26 14.37 -3.20
C ALA A 188 0.94 14.70 -2.31
N LEU A 189 0.90 15.79 -1.55
CA LEU A 189 1.96 16.12 -0.58
C LEU A 189 2.10 15.03 0.48
N ALA A 190 1.00 14.55 1.06
CA ALA A 190 1.03 13.45 2.03
C ALA A 190 1.62 12.17 1.41
N HIS A 191 1.25 11.86 0.16
CA HIS A 191 1.79 10.72 -0.57
C HIS A 191 3.31 10.86 -0.79
N THR A 192 3.77 12.01 -1.27
CA THR A 192 5.20 12.27 -1.53
C THR A 192 6.04 12.20 -0.27
N VAL A 193 5.57 12.77 0.85
CA VAL A 193 6.27 12.67 2.15
C VAL A 193 6.40 11.21 2.58
N LEU A 194 5.32 10.43 2.48
CA LEU A 194 5.36 9.02 2.81
C LEU A 194 6.32 8.24 1.90
N ALA A 195 6.25 8.44 0.59
CA ALA A 195 7.11 7.79 -0.38
C ALA A 195 8.59 8.12 -0.13
N PHE A 196 8.90 9.39 0.16
CA PHE A 196 10.25 9.82 0.51
C PHE A 196 10.77 9.11 1.76
N LEU A 197 9.98 9.06 2.84
CA LEU A 197 10.36 8.38 4.09
C LEU A 197 10.56 6.88 3.85
N PHE A 198 9.67 6.24 3.09
CA PHE A 198 9.74 4.83 2.75
C PHE A 198 11.01 4.51 1.96
N ASN A 199 11.26 5.22 0.86
CA ASN A 199 12.44 5.04 0.01
C ASN A 199 13.75 5.29 0.79
N THR A 200 13.77 6.33 1.64
CA THR A 200 14.94 6.66 2.45
C THR A 200 15.20 5.61 3.52
N THR A 201 14.16 5.06 4.15
CA THR A 201 14.29 3.97 5.13
C THR A 201 14.84 2.72 4.48
N ILE A 202 14.35 2.35 3.29
CA ILE A 202 14.88 1.21 2.53
C ILE A 202 16.36 1.42 2.21
N LEU A 203 16.73 2.61 1.72
CA LEU A 203 18.12 2.93 1.43
C LEU A 203 19.00 2.80 2.68
N ALA A 204 18.54 3.33 3.82
CA ALA A 204 19.26 3.23 5.09
C ALA A 204 19.44 1.77 5.54
N LEU A 205 18.39 0.96 5.46
CA LEU A 205 18.43 -0.47 5.79
C LEU A 205 19.36 -1.24 4.84
N ALA A 206 19.31 -0.94 3.53
CA ALA A 206 20.17 -1.56 2.53
C ALA A 206 21.65 -1.24 2.76
N VAL A 207 21.97 0.03 3.08
CA VAL A 207 23.34 0.44 3.45
C VAL A 207 23.79 -0.25 4.73
N ASN A 208 22.93 -0.33 5.75
CA ASN A 208 23.26 -1.00 7.01
C ASN A 208 23.58 -2.49 6.80
N VAL A 209 22.76 -3.20 6.02
CA VAL A 209 23.00 -4.61 5.69
C VAL A 209 24.24 -4.76 4.81
N GLY A 210 24.39 -3.93 3.78
CA GLY A 210 25.51 -4.00 2.84
C GLY A 210 26.86 -3.71 3.48
N ALA A 211 26.93 -2.72 4.37
CA ALA A 211 28.15 -2.37 5.11
C ALA A 211 28.62 -3.51 6.04
N GLY A 212 27.71 -4.34 6.55
CA GLY A 212 28.07 -5.50 7.36
C GLY A 212 28.31 -6.79 6.55
N LEU A 213 28.23 -6.76 5.21
CA LEU A 213 28.59 -7.88 4.33
C LEU A 213 29.97 -7.70 3.67
N LEU A 214 30.55 -6.50 3.73
CA LEU A 214 31.90 -6.16 3.28
C LEU A 214 32.90 -6.28 4.44
#